data_AF-A0A963EPD3-F1
#
_entry.id   AF-A0A963EPD3-F1
#
_cell.length_a   1.000
_cell.length_b   1.000
_cell.length_c   1.000
_cell.angle_alpha   90.00
_cell.angle_beta   90.00
_cell.angle_gamma   90.00
#
_symmetry.space_group_name_H-M   'P 1'
#
loop_
_entity.id
_entity.type
_entity.pdbx_description
1 polymer ?
#
loop_
_entity_poly.entity_id
_entity_poly.type
_entity_poly.pdbx_seq_one_letter_code
_entity_poly.pdbx_strand_id
1 'polypeptide(L)'
;MNSATVGKHIPRSLSLLLFAVGCWLTAGGAWLASLGGSLYYLLSGLVTLAVAMLVWRERLLALWLYLGLAAVTLVWALAEAGFEFWLLLPRLGMPLGLTILLLLALWPKARRMTGAANANVCRAAVGVIVVFIGVLASALVVSGAPRVLQEVAPSMAATADAKDAAQWRDYGRTKAGTRYVPADQITPDNVDQLQVAWRYRSGDLPEAYPQASNAYSFQATPLKVDESLYFCSPRNIVIALDAATGQERWRHDPEIDASSVYMLACRGVAYHESLNAEAACARRILVATLDARLIALDAASGKRCPGFGEEGEISLLEGLGEVKPGYYLVSSPPAIVGDVAMVGGFVLDNMSVDEPPGVVRGYDVVSGRQLWAWDAGRPEAAGPWRPGEPYTRGSPNAWSLFSADEALGLVYIPTGNATPDYFGGQRSAAQERYSSSVVALEASTGSVRWAFQTVHHDLWDYDVASQPVLVDLSIEGEQVPALIQPTKHGEIFLLDRRSGEPLASVEEQPVPRGSVPGERYSPTQPVSVGMPSLTPPDLLEKDMWGATALDQLWCRIAFKKLHYEGKFTPPGLERSLSWPGNNGVMNWGSVSVDESRKLMAVSSSYMPLLVKLLPRDE
;
A
#
# COMPACT_ATOMS: atom_id res chain seq x y z
N MET A 1 -59.46 -15.47 -2.49
CA MET A 1 -59.00 -14.35 -3.34
C MET A 1 -58.81 -14.87 -4.77
N ASN A 2 -59.55 -14.32 -5.75
CA ASN A 2 -59.59 -14.81 -7.13
C ASN A 2 -58.24 -14.65 -7.85
N SER A 3 -57.80 -15.66 -8.63
CA SER A 3 -56.56 -15.58 -9.43
C SER A 3 -56.58 -14.46 -10.49
N ALA A 4 -57.76 -13.93 -10.82
CA ALA A 4 -57.95 -12.82 -11.74
C ALA A 4 -57.56 -11.44 -11.17
N THR A 5 -57.64 -11.22 -9.85
CA THR A 5 -57.19 -9.95 -9.24
C THR A 5 -55.67 -9.93 -9.10
N VAL A 6 -55.05 -11.03 -8.67
CA VAL A 6 -53.60 -11.20 -8.56
C VAL A 6 -52.88 -10.94 -9.89
N GLY A 7 -53.46 -11.37 -11.02
CA GLY A 7 -52.88 -11.20 -12.36
C GLY A 7 -52.77 -9.74 -12.86
N LYS A 8 -53.56 -8.80 -12.33
CA LYS A 8 -53.49 -7.37 -12.70
C LYS A 8 -52.53 -6.56 -11.82
N HIS A 9 -52.21 -7.04 -10.62
CA HIS A 9 -51.32 -6.34 -9.70
C HIS A 9 -49.85 -6.45 -10.15
N ILE A 10 -49.45 -7.59 -10.73
CA ILE A 10 -48.05 -7.85 -11.11
C ILE A 10 -47.53 -6.85 -12.18
N PRO A 11 -48.21 -6.61 -13.33
CA PRO A 11 -47.73 -5.64 -14.31
C PRO A 11 -47.72 -4.20 -13.78
N ARG A 12 -48.67 -3.86 -12.91
CA ARG A 12 -48.74 -2.52 -12.31
C ARG A 12 -47.61 -2.27 -11.33
N SER A 13 -47.31 -3.24 -10.46
CA SER A 13 -46.16 -3.17 -9.56
C SER A 13 -44.83 -3.09 -10.33
N LEU A 14 -44.67 -3.91 -11.38
CA LEU A 14 -43.48 -3.85 -12.25
C LEU A 14 -43.38 -2.50 -12.96
N SER A 15 -44.50 -1.95 -13.44
CA SER A 15 -44.53 -0.62 -14.06
C SER A 15 -44.09 0.48 -13.08
N LEU A 16 -44.48 0.41 -11.80
CA LEU A 16 -44.05 1.38 -10.79
C LEU A 16 -42.55 1.25 -10.50
N LEU A 17 -42.02 0.02 -10.42
CA LEU A 17 -40.58 -0.23 -10.29
C LEU A 17 -39.80 0.34 -11.49
N LEU A 18 -40.22 0.03 -12.71
CA LEU A 18 -39.59 0.55 -13.93
C LEU A 18 -39.69 2.06 -14.04
N PHE A 19 -40.79 2.66 -13.58
CA PHE A 19 -40.92 4.11 -13.52
C PHE A 19 -39.91 4.73 -12.56
N ALA A 20 -39.78 4.18 -11.35
CA ALA A 20 -38.79 4.65 -10.37
C ALA A 20 -37.35 4.51 -10.89
N VAL A 21 -37.01 3.35 -11.46
CA VAL A 21 -35.71 3.09 -12.10
C VAL A 21 -35.47 4.06 -13.26
N GLY A 22 -36.45 4.24 -14.14
CA GLY A 22 -36.36 5.14 -15.29
C GLY A 22 -36.16 6.59 -14.87
N CYS A 23 -36.85 7.06 -13.83
CA CYS A 23 -36.65 8.39 -13.26
C CYS A 23 -35.24 8.56 -12.70
N TRP A 24 -34.73 7.58 -11.94
CA TRP A 24 -33.38 7.62 -11.39
C TRP A 24 -32.32 7.69 -12.50
N LEU A 25 -32.40 6.79 -13.48
CA LEU A 25 -31.47 6.74 -14.61
C LEU A 25 -31.54 8.02 -15.46
N THR A 26 -32.73 8.58 -15.68
CA THR A 26 -32.90 9.82 -16.46
C THR A 26 -32.30 11.02 -15.72
N ALA A 27 -32.66 11.21 -14.45
CA ALA A 27 -32.20 12.35 -13.66
C ALA A 27 -30.69 12.26 -13.38
N GLY A 28 -30.21 11.11 -12.90
CA GLY A 28 -28.78 10.89 -12.69
C GLY A 28 -28.00 10.90 -14.00
N GLY A 29 -28.54 10.34 -15.08
CA GLY A 29 -27.91 10.36 -16.40
C GLY A 29 -27.81 11.76 -16.99
N ALA A 30 -28.82 12.61 -16.80
CA ALA A 30 -28.75 14.03 -17.15
C ALA A 30 -27.66 14.75 -16.34
N TRP A 31 -27.55 14.45 -15.05
CA TRP A 31 -26.50 15.01 -14.21
C TRP A 31 -25.10 14.55 -14.66
N LEU A 32 -24.90 13.25 -14.88
CA LEU A 32 -23.64 12.71 -15.40
C LEU A 32 -23.27 13.34 -16.75
N ALA A 33 -24.24 13.49 -17.66
CA ALA A 33 -24.03 14.14 -18.95
C ALA A 33 -23.61 15.61 -18.78
N SER A 34 -24.18 16.34 -17.82
CA SER A 34 -23.79 17.73 -17.54
C SER A 34 -22.35 17.86 -17.01
N LEU A 35 -21.81 16.78 -16.43
CA LEU A 35 -20.40 16.67 -16.01
C LEU A 35 -19.50 16.12 -17.14
N GLY A 36 -19.98 16.06 -18.38
CA GLY A 36 -19.24 15.51 -19.52
C GLY A 36 -19.04 13.99 -19.45
N GLY A 37 -19.96 13.27 -18.80
CA GLY A 37 -19.93 11.81 -18.71
C GLY A 37 -20.85 11.10 -19.70
N SER A 38 -21.02 9.78 -19.52
CA SER A 38 -21.76 8.94 -20.46
C SER A 38 -23.25 9.31 -20.61
N LEU A 39 -23.70 9.47 -21.85
CA LEU A 39 -25.11 9.68 -22.21
C LEU A 39 -25.97 8.41 -22.05
N TYR A 40 -25.35 7.24 -21.88
CA TYR A 40 -26.04 5.95 -21.84
C TYR A 40 -27.14 5.90 -20.76
N TYR A 41 -26.86 6.41 -19.56
CA TYR A 41 -27.81 6.37 -18.44
C TYR A 41 -29.04 7.25 -18.71
N LEU A 42 -28.85 8.42 -19.33
CA LEU A 42 -29.94 9.30 -19.72
C LEU A 42 -30.84 8.61 -20.76
N LEU A 43 -30.25 8.09 -21.83
CA LEU A 43 -30.99 7.44 -22.92
C LEU A 43 -31.70 6.16 -22.45
N SER A 44 -31.01 5.32 -21.66
CA SER A 44 -31.61 4.11 -21.09
C SER A 44 -32.72 4.42 -20.09
N GLY A 45 -32.59 5.50 -19.31
CA GLY A 45 -33.65 6.00 -18.42
C GLY A 45 -34.91 6.41 -19.18
N LEU A 46 -34.78 7.21 -20.24
CA LEU A 46 -35.90 7.64 -21.08
C LEU A 46 -36.61 6.46 -21.74
N VAL A 47 -35.86 5.48 -22.26
CA VAL A 47 -36.43 4.25 -22.82
C VAL A 47 -37.12 3.43 -21.74
N THR A 48 -36.55 3.33 -20.54
CA THR A 48 -37.16 2.61 -19.41
C THR A 48 -38.46 3.26 -18.95
N LEU A 49 -38.57 4.59 -18.96
CA LEU A 49 -39.82 5.32 -18.70
C LEU A 49 -40.89 5.01 -19.77
N ALA A 50 -40.49 4.96 -21.04
CA ALA A 50 -41.39 4.55 -22.13
C ALA A 50 -41.88 3.10 -21.95
N VAL A 51 -40.98 2.18 -21.57
CA VAL A 51 -41.33 0.79 -21.23
C VAL A 51 -42.30 0.75 -20.05
N ALA A 52 -42.06 1.50 -18.98
CA ALA A 52 -42.96 1.58 -17.82
C ALA A 52 -44.39 1.98 -18.24
N MET A 53 -44.54 3.04 -19.05
CA MET A 53 -45.84 3.47 -19.57
C MET A 53 -46.53 2.39 -20.43
N LEU A 54 -45.76 1.65 -21.23
CA LEU A 54 -46.29 0.56 -22.06
C LEU A 54 -46.70 -0.66 -21.22
N VAL A 55 -45.96 -0.99 -20.15
CA VAL A 55 -46.32 -2.05 -19.19
C VAL A 55 -47.59 -1.67 -18.42
N TRP A 56 -47.73 -0.41 -18.00
CA TRP A 56 -48.96 0.09 -17.36
C TRP A 56 -50.19 -0.07 -18.26
N ARG A 57 -50.01 0.16 -19.56
CA ARG A 57 -51.02 -0.05 -20.61
C ARG A 57 -51.11 -1.50 -21.07
N GLU A 58 -50.34 -2.40 -20.46
CA GLU A 58 -50.21 -3.82 -20.78
C GLU A 58 -49.97 -4.11 -22.28
N ARG A 59 -49.13 -3.32 -22.94
CA ARG A 59 -48.79 -3.48 -24.37
C ARG A 59 -47.55 -4.35 -24.54
N LEU A 60 -47.62 -5.37 -25.40
CA LEU A 60 -46.47 -6.25 -25.73
C LEU A 60 -45.29 -5.51 -26.37
N LEU A 61 -45.53 -4.33 -26.95
CA LEU A 61 -44.47 -3.43 -27.43
C LEU A 61 -43.44 -3.09 -26.34
N ALA A 62 -43.84 -3.08 -25.06
CA ALA A 62 -42.92 -2.90 -23.93
C ALA A 62 -41.76 -3.89 -23.95
N LEU A 63 -42.05 -5.16 -24.28
CA LEU A 63 -41.05 -6.22 -24.28
C LEU A 63 -40.08 -6.03 -25.44
N TRP A 64 -40.56 -5.73 -26.64
CA TRP A 64 -39.69 -5.41 -27.78
C TRP A 64 -38.79 -4.20 -27.53
N LEU A 65 -39.35 -3.12 -26.99
CA LEU A 65 -38.60 -1.91 -26.70
C LEU A 65 -37.50 -2.18 -25.65
N TYR A 66 -37.81 -2.96 -24.62
CA TYR A 66 -36.83 -3.34 -23.60
C TYR A 66 -35.77 -4.31 -24.12
N LEU A 67 -36.12 -5.27 -24.99
CA LEU A 67 -35.14 -6.16 -25.62
C LEU A 67 -34.19 -5.41 -26.55
N GLY A 68 -34.69 -4.39 -27.25
CA GLY A 68 -33.84 -3.46 -28.01
C GLY A 68 -32.86 -2.71 -27.10
N LEU A 69 -33.34 -2.19 -25.97
CA LEU A 69 -32.48 -1.57 -24.96
C LEU A 69 -31.44 -2.56 -24.44
N ALA A 70 -31.83 -3.78 -24.06
CA ALA A 70 -30.91 -4.81 -23.56
C ALA A 70 -29.83 -5.18 -24.58
N ALA A 71 -30.15 -5.25 -25.87
CA ALA A 71 -29.17 -5.48 -26.93
C ALA A 71 -28.15 -4.32 -27.03
N VAL A 72 -28.63 -3.07 -26.99
CA VAL A 72 -27.76 -1.89 -26.97
C VAL A 72 -26.89 -1.86 -25.70
N THR A 73 -27.47 -2.16 -24.54
CA THR A 73 -26.77 -2.27 -23.26
C THR A 73 -25.66 -3.31 -23.31
N LEU A 74 -25.90 -4.47 -23.92
CA LEU A 74 -24.88 -5.51 -24.07
C LEU A 74 -23.68 -5.01 -24.89
N VAL A 75 -23.94 -4.40 -26.05
CA VAL A 75 -22.89 -3.86 -26.92
C VAL A 75 -22.12 -2.76 -26.20
N TRP A 76 -22.82 -1.83 -25.55
CA TRP A 76 -22.20 -0.76 -24.76
C TRP A 76 -21.35 -1.31 -23.61
N ALA A 77 -21.86 -2.30 -22.87
CA ALA A 77 -21.16 -2.88 -21.73
C ALA A 77 -19.87 -3.58 -22.15
N LEU A 78 -19.89 -4.34 -23.25
CA LEU A 78 -18.71 -5.00 -23.79
C LEU A 78 -17.70 -4.00 -24.36
N ALA A 79 -18.17 -2.91 -25.00
CA ALA A 79 -17.30 -1.85 -25.48
C ALA A 79 -16.61 -1.08 -24.34
N GLU A 80 -17.28 -0.92 -23.20
CA GLU A 80 -16.73 -0.23 -22.03
C GLU A 80 -15.82 -1.09 -21.17
N ALA A 81 -16.24 -2.32 -20.85
CA ALA A 81 -15.64 -3.15 -19.82
C ALA A 81 -14.92 -4.40 -20.35
N GLY A 82 -15.01 -4.69 -21.64
CA GLY A 82 -14.51 -5.95 -22.19
C GLY A 82 -15.15 -7.16 -21.52
N PHE A 83 -14.34 -8.14 -21.15
CA PHE A 83 -14.75 -9.36 -20.43
C PHE A 83 -14.38 -9.34 -18.94
N GLU A 84 -14.16 -8.16 -18.35
CA GLU A 84 -13.90 -8.06 -16.91
C GLU A 84 -15.19 -8.24 -16.11
N PHE A 85 -15.34 -9.39 -15.45
CA PHE A 85 -16.58 -9.81 -14.80
C PHE A 85 -17.13 -8.75 -13.83
N TRP A 86 -16.26 -8.22 -12.96
CA TRP A 86 -16.67 -7.28 -11.93
C TRP A 86 -17.18 -5.96 -12.53
N LEU A 87 -16.63 -5.51 -13.65
CA LEU A 87 -17.10 -4.31 -14.35
C LEU A 87 -18.36 -4.58 -15.18
N LEU A 88 -18.53 -5.79 -15.70
CA LEU A 88 -19.74 -6.18 -16.46
C LEU A 88 -20.96 -6.38 -15.57
N LEU A 89 -20.78 -6.88 -14.34
CA LEU A 89 -21.87 -7.20 -13.43
C LEU A 89 -22.87 -6.03 -13.19
N PRO A 90 -22.47 -4.80 -12.82
CA PRO A 90 -23.41 -3.68 -12.68
C PRO A 90 -24.14 -3.32 -13.97
N ARG A 91 -23.46 -3.48 -15.12
CA ARG A 91 -23.97 -3.09 -16.43
C ARG A 91 -25.01 -4.07 -16.98
N LEU A 92 -24.85 -5.37 -16.69
CA LEU A 92 -25.67 -6.44 -17.25
C LEU A 92 -26.62 -7.10 -16.24
N GLY A 93 -26.25 -7.14 -14.95
CA GLY A 93 -26.99 -7.87 -13.91
C GLY A 93 -28.39 -7.32 -13.68
N MET A 94 -28.51 -5.99 -13.51
CA MET A 94 -29.83 -5.35 -13.34
C MET A 94 -30.69 -5.45 -14.62
N PRO A 95 -30.19 -5.15 -15.83
CA PRO A 95 -30.97 -5.35 -17.05
C PRO A 95 -31.40 -6.81 -17.30
N LEU A 96 -30.57 -7.79 -16.94
CA LEU A 96 -30.94 -9.21 -16.95
C LEU A 96 -32.13 -9.47 -16.02
N GLY A 97 -32.05 -9.04 -14.76
CA GLY A 97 -33.12 -9.20 -13.78
C GLY A 97 -34.44 -8.55 -14.24
N LEU A 98 -34.36 -7.34 -14.80
CA LEU A 98 -35.52 -6.64 -15.35
C LEU A 98 -36.09 -7.34 -16.60
N THR A 99 -35.26 -7.92 -17.46
CA THR A 99 -35.72 -8.73 -18.61
C THR A 99 -36.52 -9.95 -18.13
N ILE A 100 -36.04 -10.65 -17.10
CA ILE A 100 -36.72 -11.80 -16.50
C ILE A 100 -38.07 -11.37 -15.90
N LEU A 101 -38.09 -10.28 -15.12
CA LEU A 101 -39.32 -9.77 -14.51
C LEU A 101 -40.36 -9.33 -15.56
N LEU A 102 -39.93 -8.67 -16.64
CA LEU A 102 -40.79 -8.28 -17.76
C LEU A 102 -41.38 -9.50 -18.48
N LEU A 103 -40.56 -10.52 -18.74
CA LEU A 103 -41.03 -11.75 -19.36
C LEU A 103 -42.07 -12.45 -18.48
N LEU A 104 -41.80 -12.58 -17.17
CA LEU A 104 -42.72 -13.20 -16.20
C LEU A 104 -44.04 -12.42 -16.06
N ALA A 105 -43.97 -11.09 -15.98
CA ALA A 105 -45.15 -10.24 -15.81
C ALA A 105 -46.07 -10.27 -17.04
N LEU A 106 -45.51 -10.37 -18.26
CA LEU A 106 -46.27 -10.39 -19.51
C LEU A 106 -46.57 -11.80 -20.03
N TRP A 107 -45.98 -12.84 -19.43
CA TRP A 107 -46.15 -14.24 -19.82
C TRP A 107 -47.60 -14.71 -19.95
N PRO A 108 -48.51 -14.43 -18.99
CA PRO A 108 -49.90 -14.87 -19.09
C PRO A 108 -50.63 -14.26 -20.28
N LYS A 109 -50.28 -13.02 -20.67
CA LYS A 109 -50.86 -12.32 -21.81
C LYS A 109 -50.26 -12.78 -23.13
N ALA A 110 -48.95 -12.98 -23.18
CA ALA A 110 -48.24 -13.56 -24.31
C ALA A 110 -48.77 -14.97 -24.66
N ARG A 111 -49.08 -15.79 -23.65
CA ARG A 111 -49.60 -17.17 -23.81
C ARG A 111 -51.06 -17.23 -24.27
N ARG A 112 -51.87 -16.21 -24.00
CA ARG A 112 -53.29 -16.14 -24.40
C ARG A 112 -53.52 -15.65 -25.83
N MET A 113 -52.52 -15.03 -26.45
CA MET A 113 -52.62 -14.50 -27.81
C MET A 113 -52.03 -15.50 -28.82
N THR A 114 -52.88 -16.21 -29.56
CA THR A 114 -52.48 -17.18 -30.58
C THR A 114 -51.93 -16.48 -31.82
N GLY A 115 -50.60 -16.45 -32.00
CA GLY A 115 -49.94 -15.90 -33.20
C GLY A 115 -48.42 -16.07 -33.23
N ALA A 116 -47.86 -16.27 -34.43
CA ALA A 116 -46.42 -16.51 -34.65
C ALA A 116 -45.52 -15.35 -34.14
N ALA A 117 -46.00 -14.11 -34.22
CA ALA A 117 -45.29 -12.93 -33.73
C ALA A 117 -45.01 -12.97 -32.21
N ASN A 118 -45.84 -13.64 -31.41
CA ASN A 118 -45.71 -13.69 -29.95
C ASN A 118 -44.71 -14.76 -29.49
N ALA A 119 -44.69 -15.91 -30.17
CA ALA A 119 -43.65 -16.92 -29.96
C ALA A 119 -42.26 -16.34 -30.22
N ASN A 120 -42.13 -15.45 -31.20
CA ASN A 120 -40.87 -14.78 -31.52
C ASN A 120 -40.40 -13.83 -30.41
N VAL A 121 -41.30 -13.11 -29.72
CA VAL A 121 -40.94 -12.23 -28.61
C VAL A 121 -40.39 -13.03 -27.42
N CYS A 122 -41.08 -14.11 -27.02
CA CYS A 122 -40.62 -14.95 -25.91
C CYS A 122 -39.30 -15.64 -26.23
N ARG A 123 -39.12 -16.13 -27.47
CA ARG A 123 -37.83 -16.68 -27.93
C ARG A 123 -36.73 -15.62 -27.92
N ALA A 124 -37.01 -14.40 -28.36
CA ALA A 124 -36.06 -13.30 -28.31
C ALA A 124 -35.67 -12.94 -26.87
N ALA A 125 -36.64 -12.88 -25.95
CA ALA A 125 -36.38 -12.62 -24.54
C ALA A 125 -35.53 -13.71 -23.89
N VAL A 126 -35.87 -14.98 -24.13
CA VAL A 126 -35.06 -16.13 -23.67
C VAL A 126 -33.66 -16.07 -24.30
N GLY A 127 -33.55 -15.73 -25.59
CA GLY A 127 -32.28 -15.54 -26.27
C GLY A 127 -31.40 -14.48 -25.60
N VAL A 128 -31.95 -13.30 -25.30
CA VAL A 128 -31.24 -12.24 -24.57
C VAL A 128 -30.81 -12.70 -23.18
N ILE A 129 -31.67 -13.38 -22.42
CA ILE A 129 -31.34 -13.93 -21.10
C ILE A 129 -30.17 -14.91 -21.20
N VAL A 130 -30.22 -15.86 -22.15
CA VAL A 130 -29.15 -16.84 -22.39
C VAL A 130 -27.84 -16.15 -22.78
N VAL A 131 -27.90 -15.13 -23.63
CA VAL A 131 -26.71 -14.36 -24.03
C VAL A 131 -26.10 -13.62 -22.85
N PHE A 132 -26.90 -12.93 -22.03
CA PHE A 132 -26.41 -12.21 -20.85
C PHE A 132 -25.77 -13.15 -19.83
N ILE A 133 -26.43 -14.27 -19.53
CA ILE A 133 -25.88 -15.30 -18.63
C ILE A 133 -24.60 -15.88 -19.23
N GLY A 134 -24.58 -16.20 -20.52
CA GLY A 134 -23.41 -16.73 -21.22
C GLY A 134 -22.22 -15.78 -21.19
N VAL A 135 -22.46 -14.47 -21.40
CA VAL A 135 -21.41 -13.44 -21.33
C VAL A 135 -20.89 -13.28 -19.91
N LEU A 136 -21.76 -13.20 -18.90
CA LEU A 136 -21.34 -13.11 -17.49
C LEU A 136 -20.59 -14.36 -17.02
N ALA A 137 -21.05 -15.56 -17.41
CA ALA A 137 -20.36 -16.81 -17.10
C ALA A 137 -18.99 -16.89 -17.79
N SER A 138 -18.91 -16.48 -19.07
CA SER A 138 -17.63 -16.43 -19.80
C SER A 138 -16.67 -15.44 -19.17
N ALA A 139 -17.14 -14.23 -18.82
CA ALA A 139 -16.36 -13.23 -18.12
C ALA A 139 -15.86 -13.73 -16.77
N LEU A 140 -16.69 -14.44 -16.00
CA LEU A 140 -16.28 -15.03 -14.71
C LEU A 140 -15.14 -16.05 -14.89
N VAL A 141 -15.22 -16.88 -15.94
CA VAL A 141 -14.16 -17.85 -16.26
C VAL A 141 -12.88 -17.14 -16.70
N VAL A 142 -12.99 -16.10 -17.55
CA VAL A 142 -11.84 -15.34 -18.04
C VAL A 142 -11.16 -14.54 -16.92
N SER A 143 -11.92 -13.86 -16.05
CA SER A 143 -11.39 -13.13 -14.90
C SER A 143 -10.82 -14.05 -13.82
N GLY A 144 -11.25 -15.31 -13.74
CA GLY A 144 -10.76 -16.30 -12.79
C GLY A 144 -9.56 -17.14 -13.27
N ALA A 145 -9.20 -17.07 -14.56
CA ALA A 145 -8.10 -17.85 -15.11
C ALA A 145 -6.74 -17.24 -14.71
N PRO A 146 -5.80 -18.01 -14.13
CA PRO A 146 -4.47 -17.50 -13.83
C PRO A 146 -3.75 -17.11 -15.13
N ARG A 147 -3.39 -15.83 -15.24
CA ARG A 147 -2.55 -15.33 -16.34
C ARG A 147 -1.09 -15.64 -16.02
N VAL A 148 -0.62 -16.84 -16.37
CA VAL A 148 0.82 -17.16 -16.37
C VAL A 148 1.42 -16.54 -17.61
N LEU A 149 2.15 -15.43 -17.46
CA LEU A 149 2.68 -14.67 -18.59
C LEU A 149 4.07 -15.13 -19.05
N GLN A 150 4.77 -16.02 -18.33
CA GLN A 150 6.06 -16.54 -18.79
C GLN A 150 6.50 -17.82 -18.08
N GLU A 151 7.28 -18.65 -18.79
CA GLU A 151 8.02 -19.80 -18.23
C GLU A 151 9.16 -19.27 -17.35
N VAL A 152 9.24 -19.74 -16.10
CA VAL A 152 10.24 -19.28 -15.14
C VAL A 152 11.61 -19.85 -15.52
N ALA A 153 12.65 -19.00 -15.53
CA ALA A 153 14.01 -19.42 -15.81
C ALA A 153 14.48 -20.51 -14.82
N PRO A 154 15.26 -21.51 -15.27
CA PRO A 154 15.79 -22.54 -14.38
C PRO A 154 16.66 -21.93 -13.27
N SER A 155 16.54 -22.47 -12.06
CA SER A 155 17.30 -22.02 -10.89
C SER A 155 18.80 -22.25 -11.08
N MET A 156 19.61 -21.21 -10.87
CA MET A 156 21.04 -21.40 -10.68
C MET A 156 21.31 -21.99 -9.29
N ALA A 157 22.32 -22.84 -9.16
CA ALA A 157 22.67 -23.42 -7.86
C ALA A 157 23.02 -22.32 -6.85
N ALA A 158 22.32 -22.29 -5.71
CA ALA A 158 22.68 -21.41 -4.61
C ALA A 158 24.02 -21.85 -4.00
N THR A 159 24.93 -20.91 -3.78
CA THR A 159 26.30 -21.15 -3.29
C THR A 159 26.46 -20.95 -1.78
N ALA A 160 25.37 -20.72 -1.04
CA ALA A 160 25.44 -20.45 0.39
C ALA A 160 25.62 -21.75 1.21
N ASP A 161 26.45 -21.68 2.26
CA ASP A 161 26.54 -22.74 3.26
C ASP A 161 25.16 -23.00 3.89
N ALA A 162 24.77 -24.27 4.02
CA ALA A 162 23.50 -24.69 4.61
C ALA A 162 23.31 -24.15 6.05
N LYS A 163 24.40 -23.90 6.78
CA LYS A 163 24.35 -23.28 8.12
C LYS A 163 23.93 -21.82 8.09
N ASP A 164 24.35 -21.06 7.09
CA ASP A 164 23.96 -19.66 6.88
C ASP A 164 22.59 -19.55 6.21
N ALA A 165 22.22 -20.52 5.39
CA ALA A 165 20.87 -20.63 4.82
C ALA A 165 19.78 -20.70 5.90
N ALA A 166 20.10 -21.32 7.05
CA ALA A 166 19.18 -21.49 8.17
C ALA A 166 19.12 -20.30 9.15
N GLN A 167 19.85 -19.20 8.92
CA GLN A 167 19.86 -18.02 9.80
C GLN A 167 19.05 -16.86 9.19
N TRP A 168 18.50 -16.02 10.08
CA TRP A 168 17.81 -14.77 9.74
C TRP A 168 18.24 -13.71 10.76
N ARG A 169 19.43 -13.13 10.56
CA ARG A 169 20.10 -12.26 11.56
C ARG A 169 19.69 -10.79 11.48
N ASP A 170 19.16 -10.35 10.34
CA ASP A 170 18.66 -8.99 10.12
C ASP A 170 17.20 -9.04 9.64
N TYR A 171 16.49 -7.91 9.66
CA TYR A 171 15.07 -7.84 9.28
C TYR A 171 14.78 -8.50 7.93
N GLY A 172 15.55 -8.20 6.89
CA GLY A 172 15.41 -8.78 5.55
C GLY A 172 16.27 -10.03 5.33
N ARG A 173 16.46 -10.84 6.37
CA ARG A 173 17.40 -11.96 6.52
C ARG A 173 18.86 -11.54 6.68
N THR A 174 19.31 -10.68 5.77
CA THR A 174 20.64 -10.06 5.75
C THR A 174 20.51 -8.55 5.66
N LYS A 175 21.62 -7.83 5.87
CA LYS A 175 21.69 -6.37 5.72
C LYS A 175 21.34 -5.88 4.31
N ALA A 176 21.46 -6.75 3.30
CA ALA A 176 21.07 -6.47 1.92
C ALA A 176 19.56 -6.42 1.70
N GLY A 177 18.76 -7.03 2.58
CA GLY A 177 17.30 -6.93 2.51
C GLY A 177 16.63 -7.80 1.44
N THR A 178 17.34 -8.77 0.83
CA THR A 178 16.80 -9.58 -0.29
C THR A 178 15.66 -10.51 0.12
N ARG A 179 15.54 -10.83 1.41
CA ARG A 179 14.57 -11.81 1.96
C ARG A 179 14.65 -13.18 1.27
N TYR A 180 15.79 -13.48 0.66
CA TYR A 180 16.02 -14.72 -0.05
C TYR A 180 16.66 -15.76 0.87
N VAL A 181 16.05 -16.94 0.95
CA VAL A 181 16.60 -18.08 1.69
C VAL A 181 17.14 -19.10 0.68
N PRO A 182 18.45 -19.36 0.66
CA PRO A 182 19.05 -20.37 -0.21
C PRO A 182 18.88 -21.78 0.38
N ALA A 183 17.64 -22.18 0.69
CA ALA A 183 17.29 -23.50 1.20
C ALA A 183 16.24 -24.16 0.29
N ASP A 184 16.34 -25.48 0.12
CA ASP A 184 15.55 -26.26 -0.83
C ASP A 184 14.80 -27.43 -0.17
N GLN A 185 14.68 -27.44 1.17
CA GLN A 185 13.88 -28.45 1.86
C GLN A 185 12.39 -28.35 1.50
N ILE A 186 11.87 -27.13 1.39
CA ILE A 186 10.49 -26.84 0.96
C ILE A 186 10.55 -26.30 -0.47
N THR A 187 9.85 -26.98 -1.39
CA THR A 187 9.87 -26.73 -2.84
C THR A 187 8.44 -26.72 -3.39
N PRO A 188 8.21 -26.26 -4.64
CA PRO A 188 6.90 -26.37 -5.28
C PRO A 188 6.34 -27.81 -5.31
N ASP A 189 7.20 -28.83 -5.32
CA ASP A 189 6.80 -30.24 -5.39
C ASP A 189 6.31 -30.83 -4.06
N ASN A 190 6.57 -30.17 -2.93
CA ASN A 190 6.20 -30.67 -1.60
C ASN A 190 5.54 -29.64 -0.66
N VAL A 191 5.37 -28.38 -1.10
CA VAL A 191 4.77 -27.31 -0.28
C VAL A 191 3.32 -27.62 0.11
N ASP A 192 2.62 -28.44 -0.67
CA ASP A 192 1.28 -28.94 -0.38
C ASP A 192 1.24 -29.88 0.85
N GLN A 193 2.40 -30.39 1.29
CA GLN A 193 2.55 -31.23 2.47
C GLN A 193 2.88 -30.45 3.75
N LEU A 194 2.99 -29.12 3.68
CA LEU A 194 3.40 -28.29 4.81
C LEU A 194 2.40 -28.39 5.98
N GLN A 195 2.92 -28.61 7.19
CA GLN A 195 2.13 -28.68 8.42
C GLN A 195 2.63 -27.65 9.43
N VAL A 196 1.72 -27.18 10.29
CA VAL A 196 2.07 -26.29 11.40
C VAL A 196 2.93 -27.08 12.40
N ALA A 197 4.20 -26.70 12.56
CA ALA A 197 5.09 -27.32 13.54
C ALA A 197 4.71 -26.96 14.98
N TRP A 198 4.48 -25.67 15.26
CA TRP A 198 4.02 -25.16 16.55
C TRP A 198 3.32 -23.81 16.37
N ARG A 199 2.65 -23.34 17.42
CA ARG A 199 2.04 -22.00 17.50
C ARG A 199 2.38 -21.36 18.84
N TYR A 200 2.81 -20.11 18.80
CA TYR A 200 3.03 -19.30 20.00
C TYR A 200 2.01 -18.16 20.05
N ARG A 201 1.59 -17.78 21.26
CA ARG A 201 0.70 -16.64 21.52
C ARG A 201 1.42 -15.68 22.44
N SER A 202 1.72 -14.47 21.97
CA SER A 202 2.46 -13.45 22.75
C SER A 202 1.75 -12.99 24.02
N GLY A 203 0.43 -13.20 24.09
CA GLY A 203 -0.42 -12.66 25.16
C GLY A 203 -0.60 -11.13 25.09
N ASP A 204 0.04 -10.49 24.11
CA ASP A 204 -0.17 -9.08 23.80
C ASP A 204 -1.37 -8.96 22.86
N LEU A 205 -2.49 -8.45 23.38
CA LEU A 205 -3.78 -8.43 22.70
C LEU A 205 -4.40 -7.02 22.73
N PRO A 206 -5.13 -6.60 21.67
CA PRO A 206 -5.76 -5.28 21.60
C PRO A 206 -6.74 -4.99 22.74
N GLU A 207 -7.40 -6.00 23.30
CA GLU A 207 -8.41 -5.88 24.35
C GLU A 207 -7.86 -5.28 25.65
N ALA A 208 -6.55 -5.38 25.89
CA ALA A 208 -5.91 -4.71 27.01
C ALA A 208 -5.87 -3.17 26.83
N TYR A 209 -6.16 -2.66 25.63
CA TYR A 209 -6.02 -1.24 25.26
C TYR A 209 -7.17 -0.77 24.35
N PRO A 210 -8.42 -0.67 24.87
CA PRO A 210 -9.58 -0.29 24.06
C PRO A 210 -9.46 1.11 23.42
N GLN A 211 -8.69 2.01 24.04
CA GLN A 211 -8.39 3.35 23.52
C GLN A 211 -7.56 3.33 22.23
N ALA A 212 -6.86 2.23 21.94
CA ALA A 212 -6.00 2.04 20.78
C ALA A 212 -6.49 0.87 19.87
N SER A 213 -7.77 0.47 19.99
CA SER A 213 -8.31 -0.72 19.32
C SER A 213 -8.20 -0.71 17.78
N ASN A 214 -8.17 0.47 17.15
CA ASN A 214 -7.95 0.63 15.71
C ASN A 214 -6.48 0.83 15.31
N ALA A 215 -5.55 0.82 16.27
CA ALA A 215 -4.13 1.17 16.11
C ALA A 215 -3.19 -0.03 16.29
N TYR A 216 -3.71 -1.23 16.57
CA TYR A 216 -2.90 -2.41 16.89
C TYR A 216 -2.52 -3.21 15.64
N SER A 217 -1.21 -3.39 15.39
CA SER A 217 -0.71 -4.10 14.21
C SER A 217 0.52 -4.96 14.52
N PHE A 218 0.40 -6.29 14.37
CA PHE A 218 1.54 -7.21 14.48
C PHE A 218 2.34 -7.23 13.18
N GLN A 219 3.46 -6.50 13.15
CA GLN A 219 4.30 -6.30 11.96
C GLN A 219 5.67 -6.99 12.06
N ALA A 220 5.96 -7.65 13.19
CA ALA A 220 7.30 -8.12 13.49
C ALA A 220 7.76 -9.22 12.54
N THR A 221 8.98 -9.07 12.01
CA THR A 221 9.72 -10.18 11.39
C THR A 221 10.66 -10.79 12.45
N PRO A 222 10.49 -12.06 12.84
CA PRO A 222 11.38 -12.70 13.80
C PRO A 222 12.80 -12.88 13.26
N LEU A 223 13.79 -12.60 14.10
CA LEU A 223 15.18 -12.99 13.84
C LEU A 223 15.39 -14.43 14.29
N LYS A 224 16.02 -15.25 13.44
CA LYS A 224 16.48 -16.59 13.78
C LYS A 224 18.00 -16.55 13.91
N VAL A 225 18.50 -16.65 15.13
CA VAL A 225 19.93 -16.68 15.44
C VAL A 225 20.22 -17.92 16.26
N ASP A 226 21.07 -18.79 15.72
CA ASP A 226 21.40 -20.09 16.29
C ASP A 226 20.13 -20.91 16.54
N GLU A 227 19.82 -21.22 17.80
CA GLU A 227 18.62 -21.98 18.21
C GLU A 227 17.49 -21.08 18.73
N SER A 228 17.65 -19.76 18.68
CA SER A 228 16.69 -18.79 19.20
C SER A 228 15.92 -18.09 18.08
N LEU A 229 14.65 -17.78 18.35
CA LEU A 229 13.86 -16.79 17.63
C LEU A 229 13.67 -15.56 18.52
N TYR A 230 13.90 -14.36 17.98
CA TYR A 230 13.72 -13.08 18.67
C TYR A 230 12.75 -12.19 17.90
N PHE A 231 11.75 -11.65 18.58
CA PHE A 231 10.83 -10.66 17.99
C PHE A 231 10.22 -9.79 19.08
N CYS A 232 9.56 -8.70 18.66
CA CYS A 232 8.80 -7.83 19.54
C CYS A 232 7.31 -7.96 19.26
N SER A 233 6.49 -7.80 20.29
CA SER A 233 5.05 -7.57 20.12
C SER A 233 4.77 -6.11 19.74
N PRO A 234 3.53 -5.76 19.33
CA PRO A 234 3.10 -4.40 19.05
C PRO A 234 3.35 -3.37 20.16
N ARG A 235 3.41 -3.80 21.43
CA ARG A 235 3.83 -2.96 22.57
C ARG A 235 5.32 -3.04 22.91
N ASN A 236 6.16 -3.43 21.95
CA ASN A 236 7.60 -3.63 22.11
C ASN A 236 8.02 -4.68 23.14
N ILE A 237 7.12 -5.58 23.59
CA ILE A 237 7.52 -6.70 24.47
C ILE A 237 8.43 -7.61 23.66
N VAL A 238 9.70 -7.72 24.06
CA VAL A 238 10.69 -8.56 23.38
C VAL A 238 10.59 -9.97 23.91
N ILE A 239 10.47 -10.93 22.99
CA ILE A 239 10.25 -12.33 23.30
C ILE A 239 11.33 -13.14 22.59
N ALA A 240 11.97 -14.04 23.34
CA ALA A 240 12.84 -15.07 22.79
C ALA A 240 12.20 -16.43 22.92
N LEU A 241 12.16 -17.18 21.82
CA LEU A 241 11.68 -18.55 21.79
C LEU A 241 12.81 -19.50 21.39
N ASP A 242 12.68 -20.76 21.81
CA ASP A 242 13.37 -21.87 21.17
C ASP A 242 12.82 -22.07 19.75
N ALA A 243 13.68 -22.01 18.74
CA ALA A 243 13.28 -22.01 17.34
C ALA A 243 12.62 -23.34 16.92
N ALA A 244 13.05 -24.46 17.51
CA ALA A 244 12.56 -25.79 17.15
C ALA A 244 11.20 -26.10 17.79
N THR A 245 10.99 -25.67 19.04
CA THR A 245 9.82 -26.07 19.85
C THR A 245 8.79 -24.95 20.04
N GLY A 246 9.17 -23.69 19.81
CA GLY A 246 8.33 -22.53 20.10
C GLY A 246 8.17 -22.22 21.59
N GLN A 247 8.94 -22.88 22.47
CA GLN A 247 8.91 -22.61 23.91
C GLN A 247 9.57 -21.27 24.23
N GLU A 248 8.93 -20.48 25.09
CA GLU A 248 9.49 -19.20 25.53
C GLU A 248 10.75 -19.42 26.39
N ARG A 249 11.86 -18.80 25.98
CA ARG A 249 13.13 -18.78 26.72
C ARG A 249 13.12 -17.64 27.73
N TRP A 250 12.73 -16.45 27.28
CA TRP A 250 12.58 -15.27 28.12
C TRP A 250 11.66 -14.24 27.46
N ARG A 251 11.14 -13.31 28.27
CA ARG A 251 10.41 -12.13 27.83
C ARG A 251 10.92 -10.89 28.56
N HIS A 252 10.93 -9.77 27.85
CA HIS A 252 11.24 -8.45 28.40
C HIS A 252 10.10 -7.49 28.06
N ASP A 253 9.37 -7.04 29.08
CA ASP A 253 8.38 -5.99 28.92
C ASP A 253 9.03 -4.63 29.24
N PRO A 254 9.19 -3.73 28.26
CA PRO A 254 9.76 -2.40 28.50
C PRO A 254 8.79 -1.46 29.22
N GLU A 255 7.54 -1.86 29.46
CA GLU A 255 6.50 -1.07 30.13
C GLU A 255 6.26 0.29 29.46
N ILE A 256 6.19 0.29 28.11
CA ILE A 256 5.99 1.53 27.34
C ILE A 256 4.66 2.23 27.69
N ASP A 257 4.66 3.56 27.63
CA ASP A 257 3.41 4.33 27.63
C ASP A 257 2.79 4.34 26.23
N ALA A 258 1.77 3.51 26.06
CA ALA A 258 1.01 3.38 24.81
C ALA A 258 -0.20 4.33 24.70
N SER A 259 -0.46 5.18 25.70
CA SER A 259 -1.73 5.91 25.84
C SER A 259 -2.02 6.92 24.72
N SER A 260 -0.97 7.52 24.18
CA SER A 260 -1.05 8.59 23.16
C SER A 260 -0.52 8.15 21.79
N VAL A 261 -0.17 6.87 21.63
CA VAL A 261 0.48 6.37 20.44
C VAL A 261 -0.54 6.13 19.32
N TYR A 262 -0.32 6.75 18.16
CA TYR A 262 -1.18 6.64 16.98
C TYR A 262 -1.24 5.22 16.40
N MET A 263 -0.12 4.48 16.43
CA MET A 263 0.01 3.12 15.92
C MET A 263 0.86 2.27 16.86
N LEU A 264 0.27 1.22 17.42
CA LEU A 264 0.99 0.19 18.17
C LEU A 264 1.53 -0.83 17.17
N ALA A 265 2.77 -0.62 16.74
CA ALA A 265 3.46 -1.51 15.82
C ALA A 265 4.95 -1.56 16.11
N CYS A 266 5.48 -2.78 16.22
CA CYS A 266 6.91 -3.04 16.24
C CYS A 266 7.25 -3.96 15.06
N ARG A 267 8.14 -3.52 14.17
CA ARG A 267 8.55 -4.28 12.98
C ARG A 267 9.64 -5.31 13.27
N GLY A 268 10.36 -5.19 14.39
CA GLY A 268 11.34 -6.19 14.77
C GLY A 268 12.33 -5.67 15.80
N VAL A 269 13.34 -6.50 16.03
CA VAL A 269 14.51 -6.19 16.84
C VAL A 269 15.76 -6.31 15.97
N ALA A 270 16.89 -5.79 16.43
CA ALA A 270 18.19 -5.99 15.79
C ALA A 270 19.09 -6.87 16.64
N TYR A 271 19.97 -7.65 16.02
CA TYR A 271 20.96 -8.49 16.69
C TYR A 271 22.37 -7.94 16.44
N HIS A 272 23.19 -7.89 17.48
CA HIS A 272 24.62 -7.63 17.36
C HIS A 272 25.41 -8.63 18.20
N GLU A 273 26.56 -9.03 17.66
CA GLU A 273 27.52 -9.91 18.31
C GLU A 273 28.90 -9.26 18.29
N SER A 274 29.45 -9.00 19.47
CA SER A 274 30.79 -8.46 19.62
C SER A 274 31.83 -9.50 19.22
N LEU A 275 32.91 -9.03 18.59
CA LEU A 275 34.10 -9.84 18.33
C LEU A 275 34.76 -10.32 19.63
N ASN A 276 34.57 -9.61 20.75
CA ASN A 276 35.00 -10.05 22.06
C ASN A 276 33.89 -10.85 22.75
N ALA A 277 33.94 -12.18 22.59
CA ALA A 277 32.97 -13.11 23.18
C ALA A 277 32.93 -13.08 24.72
N GLU A 278 33.97 -12.59 25.38
CA GLU A 278 34.05 -12.47 26.84
C GLU A 278 33.44 -11.17 27.38
N ALA A 279 33.06 -10.23 26.50
CA ALA A 279 32.41 -9.00 26.92
C ALA A 279 31.06 -9.30 27.58
N ALA A 280 30.74 -8.57 28.65
CA ALA A 280 29.39 -8.59 29.20
C ALA A 280 28.40 -8.16 28.10
N CYS A 281 27.28 -8.88 27.95
CA CYS A 281 26.37 -8.68 26.82
C CYS A 281 27.07 -8.77 25.44
N ALA A 282 28.00 -9.72 25.24
CA ALA A 282 28.67 -9.92 23.95
C ALA A 282 27.67 -10.13 22.80
N ARG A 283 26.56 -10.83 23.07
CA ARG A 283 25.44 -11.00 22.14
C ARG A 283 24.25 -10.21 22.65
N ARG A 284 23.70 -9.33 21.84
CA ARG A 284 22.63 -8.43 22.26
C ARG A 284 21.51 -8.28 21.24
N ILE A 285 20.32 -8.04 21.78
CA ILE A 285 19.12 -7.67 21.06
C ILE A 285 18.86 -6.20 21.33
N LEU A 286 18.75 -5.40 20.28
CA LEU A 286 18.37 -3.99 20.38
C LEU A 286 16.91 -3.82 19.95
N VAL A 287 16.15 -3.08 20.75
CA VAL A 287 14.77 -2.68 20.45
C VAL A 287 14.64 -1.17 20.59
N ALA A 288 14.11 -0.53 19.55
CA ALA A 288 13.66 0.85 19.63
C ALA A 288 12.16 0.85 19.90
N THR A 289 11.73 1.68 20.85
CA THR A 289 10.37 1.62 21.41
C THR A 289 9.48 2.75 20.92
N LEU A 290 8.17 2.54 21.05
CA LEU A 290 7.15 3.51 20.69
C LEU A 290 7.15 4.76 21.58
N ASP A 291 7.75 4.69 22.78
CA ASP A 291 7.99 5.81 23.69
C ASP A 291 9.40 6.42 23.54
N ALA A 292 10.05 6.20 22.39
CA ALA A 292 11.31 6.81 22.01
C ALA A 292 12.50 6.48 22.93
N ARG A 293 12.68 5.19 23.25
CA ARG A 293 13.89 4.65 23.86
C ARG A 293 14.59 3.68 22.92
N LEU A 294 15.90 3.54 23.06
CA LEU A 294 16.65 2.42 22.50
C LEU A 294 17.18 1.58 23.68
N ILE A 295 16.82 0.31 23.70
CA ILE A 295 17.14 -0.62 24.78
C ILE A 295 18.02 -1.75 24.24
N ALA A 296 19.08 -2.08 24.97
CA ALA A 296 19.95 -3.23 24.68
C ALA A 296 19.73 -4.34 25.72
N LEU A 297 19.43 -5.54 25.23
CA LEU A 297 19.17 -6.73 26.04
C LEU A 297 20.20 -7.81 25.73
N ASP A 298 20.64 -8.54 26.74
CA ASP A 298 21.45 -9.75 26.58
C ASP A 298 20.63 -10.82 25.82
N ALA A 299 21.17 -11.34 24.73
CA ALA A 299 20.44 -12.25 23.85
C ALA A 299 20.09 -13.59 24.52
N ALA A 300 20.86 -14.02 25.54
CA ALA A 300 20.63 -15.28 26.23
C ALA A 300 19.59 -15.17 27.34
N SER A 301 19.56 -14.05 28.06
CA SER A 301 18.75 -13.88 29.28
C SER A 301 17.63 -12.85 29.20
N GLY A 302 17.64 -11.97 28.20
CA GLY A 302 16.68 -10.86 28.08
C GLY A 302 16.88 -9.74 29.11
N LYS A 303 17.96 -9.79 29.89
CA LYS A 303 18.31 -8.74 30.87
C LYS A 303 18.91 -7.54 30.15
N ARG A 304 18.61 -6.34 30.65
CA ARG A 304 19.22 -5.09 30.18
C ARG A 304 20.74 -5.15 30.28
N CYS A 305 21.41 -4.66 29.24
CA CYS A 305 22.87 -4.62 29.19
C CYS A 305 23.38 -3.43 29.98
N PRO A 306 24.03 -3.64 31.15
CA PRO A 306 24.34 -2.55 32.07
C PRO A 306 25.34 -1.52 31.51
N GLY A 307 26.10 -1.89 30.48
CA GLY A 307 27.06 -1.00 29.82
C GLY A 307 26.45 -0.08 28.76
N PHE A 308 25.16 -0.23 28.44
CA PHE A 308 24.50 0.55 27.39
C PHE A 308 23.68 1.68 28.01
N GLY A 309 24.06 2.93 27.76
CA GLY A 309 23.36 4.10 28.29
C GLY A 309 23.21 4.07 29.81
N GLU A 310 22.01 4.43 30.28
CA GLU A 310 21.63 4.32 31.69
C GLU A 310 20.80 3.04 31.88
N GLU A 311 21.33 2.11 32.67
CA GLU A 311 20.67 0.82 32.98
C GLU A 311 20.19 0.02 31.74
N GLY A 312 20.93 0.09 30.63
CA GLY A 312 20.64 -0.64 29.40
C GLY A 312 19.72 0.08 28.42
N GLU A 313 19.44 1.37 28.63
CA GLU A 313 18.67 2.19 27.69
C GLU A 313 19.21 3.60 27.49
N ILE A 314 18.82 4.21 26.37
CA ILE A 314 19.02 5.64 26.09
C ILE A 314 17.71 6.28 25.62
N SER A 315 17.58 7.58 25.86
CA SER A 315 16.49 8.39 25.31
C SER A 315 16.76 8.77 23.85
N LEU A 316 15.74 8.63 23.02
CA LEU A 316 15.72 9.11 21.64
C LEU A 316 15.04 10.47 21.51
N LEU A 317 14.72 11.16 22.62
CA LEU A 317 14.13 12.50 22.59
C LEU A 317 15.17 13.63 22.58
N GLU A 318 16.44 13.31 22.84
CA GLU A 318 17.52 14.29 22.86
C GLU A 318 17.65 15.05 21.53
N GLY A 319 17.66 16.38 21.63
CA GLY A 319 17.76 17.29 20.49
C GLY A 319 16.47 17.51 19.69
N LEU A 320 15.37 16.80 19.98
CA LEU A 320 14.11 16.94 19.23
C LEU A 320 13.30 18.21 19.60
N GLY A 321 13.67 18.89 20.68
CA GLY A 321 12.90 20.00 21.24
C GLY A 321 11.65 19.50 21.97
N GLU A 322 10.58 20.29 21.99
CA GLU A 322 9.31 19.86 22.57
C GLU A 322 8.65 18.79 21.69
N VAL A 323 8.37 17.62 22.28
CA VAL A 323 7.70 16.50 21.62
C VAL A 323 6.40 16.22 22.35
N LYS A 324 5.28 16.41 21.66
CA LYS A 324 3.97 16.05 22.20
C LYS A 324 3.85 14.52 22.28
N PRO A 325 3.16 13.96 23.29
CA PRO A 325 2.94 12.53 23.37
C PRO A 325 2.35 11.97 22.05
N GLY A 326 2.96 10.89 21.54
CA GLY A 326 2.53 10.23 20.29
C GLY A 326 3.02 10.85 18.98
N TYR A 327 3.68 12.02 19.02
CA TYR A 327 4.13 12.71 17.80
C TYR A 327 5.49 12.21 17.29
N TYR A 328 6.25 11.49 18.13
CA TYR A 328 7.48 10.81 17.76
C TYR A 328 7.50 9.42 18.37
N LEU A 329 7.78 8.40 17.57
CA LEU A 329 7.92 7.00 17.99
C LEU A 329 8.90 6.28 17.08
N VAL A 330 9.42 5.12 17.52
CA VAL A 330 10.23 4.26 16.65
C VAL A 330 9.55 2.93 16.44
N SER A 331 9.19 2.66 15.17
CA SER A 331 8.46 1.45 14.77
C SER A 331 9.35 0.41 14.09
N SER A 332 10.53 0.80 13.58
CA SER A 332 11.48 -0.08 12.90
C SER A 332 12.71 -0.40 13.77
N PRO A 333 13.30 -1.60 13.67
CA PRO A 333 14.54 -1.92 14.37
C PRO A 333 15.72 -1.07 13.85
N PRO A 334 16.75 -0.83 14.68
CA PRO A 334 17.99 -0.22 14.22
C PRO A 334 18.66 -1.04 13.11
N ALA A 335 19.28 -0.37 12.14
CA ALA A 335 20.24 -1.01 11.25
C ALA A 335 21.65 -0.95 11.86
N ILE A 336 22.42 -2.03 11.73
CA ILE A 336 23.73 -2.13 12.37
C ILE A 336 24.80 -2.38 11.31
N VAL A 337 25.85 -1.56 11.31
CA VAL A 337 27.05 -1.73 10.48
C VAL A 337 28.26 -1.60 11.40
N GLY A 338 29.06 -2.66 11.48
CA GLY A 338 30.11 -2.76 12.50
C GLY A 338 29.54 -2.57 13.90
N ASP A 339 30.04 -1.57 14.64
CA ASP A 339 29.59 -1.23 15.99
C ASP A 339 28.65 0.00 16.06
N VAL A 340 28.07 0.41 14.92
CA VAL A 340 27.14 1.55 14.87
C VAL A 340 25.71 1.07 14.66
N ALA A 341 24.83 1.35 15.62
CA ALA A 341 23.39 1.17 15.52
C ALA A 341 22.72 2.47 15.07
N MET A 342 22.05 2.42 13.92
CA MET A 342 21.44 3.56 13.25
C MET A 342 19.93 3.51 13.36
N VAL A 343 19.34 4.60 13.84
CA VAL A 343 17.91 4.71 14.15
C VAL A 343 17.33 5.95 13.49
N GLY A 344 16.23 5.76 12.76
CA GLY A 344 15.30 6.82 12.37
C GLY A 344 13.99 6.71 13.16
N GLY A 345 13.12 7.70 13.02
CA GLY A 345 11.85 7.76 13.73
C GLY A 345 10.66 7.96 12.81
N PHE A 346 9.50 7.53 13.28
CA PHE A 346 8.20 7.97 12.79
C PHE A 346 7.85 9.31 13.44
N VAL A 347 7.36 10.23 12.62
CA VAL A 347 6.82 11.52 13.04
C VAL A 347 5.37 11.56 12.59
N LEU A 348 4.47 12.10 13.43
CA LEU A 348 3.08 12.32 13.03
C LEU A 348 2.99 13.55 12.11
N ASP A 349 3.41 13.35 10.87
CA ASP A 349 3.84 14.34 9.89
C ASP A 349 2.73 15.23 9.31
N ASN A 350 1.45 14.89 9.49
CA ASN A 350 0.34 15.64 8.90
C ASN A 350 -0.47 16.50 9.90
N MET A 351 0.10 16.83 11.06
CA MET A 351 -0.61 17.59 12.13
C MET A 351 -0.23 19.07 12.21
N SER A 352 1.01 19.42 11.88
CA SER A 352 1.54 20.79 11.98
C SER A 352 2.71 21.00 11.01
N VAL A 353 3.12 22.26 10.87
CA VAL A 353 4.40 22.64 10.22
C VAL A 353 5.57 22.60 11.21
N ASP A 354 5.27 22.38 12.49
CA ASP A 354 6.22 22.43 13.60
C ASP A 354 6.30 21.06 14.29
N GLU A 355 6.41 19.99 13.50
CA GLU A 355 6.51 18.62 13.99
C GLU A 355 7.93 18.29 14.50
N PRO A 356 8.09 17.25 15.34
CA PRO A 356 9.41 16.77 15.74
C PRO A 356 10.36 16.53 14.55
N PRO A 357 11.67 16.74 14.72
CA PRO A 357 12.67 16.47 13.69
C PRO A 357 12.70 14.99 13.26
N GLY A 358 12.81 14.76 11.95
CA GLY A 358 12.99 13.45 11.33
C GLY A 358 14.43 12.90 11.36
N VAL A 359 15.23 13.32 12.34
CA VAL A 359 16.68 13.05 12.43
C VAL A 359 17.01 11.55 12.46
N VAL A 360 18.05 11.16 11.71
CA VAL A 360 18.67 9.82 11.81
C VAL A 360 19.89 9.90 12.70
N ARG A 361 20.06 8.94 13.62
CA ARG A 361 21.16 8.96 14.59
C ARG A 361 21.90 7.64 14.64
N GLY A 362 23.22 7.72 14.72
CA GLY A 362 24.13 6.59 14.92
C GLY A 362 24.62 6.55 16.35
N TYR A 363 24.51 5.38 16.98
CA TYR A 363 24.94 5.11 18.35
C TYR A 363 25.96 3.99 18.38
N ASP A 364 26.91 4.08 19.29
CA ASP A 364 27.77 2.96 19.62
C ASP A 364 26.92 1.83 20.20
N VAL A 365 26.95 0.65 19.56
CA VAL A 365 26.05 -0.47 19.86
C VAL A 365 26.32 -1.11 21.23
N VAL A 366 27.49 -0.85 21.83
CA VAL A 366 27.88 -1.38 23.15
C VAL A 366 27.50 -0.40 24.26
N SER A 367 27.86 0.86 24.09
CA SER A 367 27.77 1.89 25.12
C SER A 367 26.52 2.76 25.04
N GLY A 368 25.81 2.77 23.90
CA GLY A 368 24.68 3.66 23.66
C GLY A 368 25.09 5.12 23.43
N ARG A 369 26.40 5.43 23.42
CA ARG A 369 26.88 6.80 23.16
C ARG A 369 26.56 7.22 21.74
N GLN A 370 25.94 8.39 21.58
CA GLN A 370 25.70 8.95 20.25
C GLN A 370 27.04 9.27 19.57
N LEU A 371 27.22 8.74 18.35
CA LEU A 371 28.39 8.97 17.52
C LEU A 371 28.15 10.13 16.56
N TRP A 372 26.96 10.17 15.96
CA TRP A 372 26.56 11.19 15.01
C TRP A 372 25.03 11.29 14.89
N ALA A 373 24.59 12.40 14.31
CA ALA A 373 23.23 12.66 13.88
C ALA A 373 23.25 13.29 12.50
N TRP A 374 22.37 12.83 11.61
CA TRP A 374 22.10 13.42 10.32
C TRP A 374 20.72 14.06 10.32
N ASP A 375 20.70 15.39 10.23
CA ASP A 375 19.51 16.24 10.16
C ASP A 375 19.34 16.70 8.72
N ALA A 376 18.29 16.23 8.03
CA ALA A 376 18.03 16.59 6.64
C ALA A 376 17.85 18.10 6.41
N GLY A 377 17.46 18.87 7.44
CA GLY A 377 17.42 20.33 7.37
C GLY A 377 18.80 21.00 7.43
N ARG A 378 19.82 20.30 7.94
CA ARG A 378 21.22 20.75 8.05
C ARG A 378 22.19 19.59 7.78
N PRO A 379 22.20 19.05 6.55
CA PRO A 379 22.88 17.78 6.22
C PRO A 379 24.41 17.82 6.39
N GLU A 380 25.02 19.00 6.25
CA GLU A 380 26.48 19.20 6.35
C GLU A 380 26.96 19.25 7.82
N ALA A 381 26.06 19.32 8.78
CA ALA A 381 26.37 19.43 10.21
C ALA A 381 26.39 18.06 10.92
N ALA A 382 26.67 16.99 10.18
CA ALA A 382 26.69 15.63 10.73
C ALA A 382 27.69 15.54 11.89
N GLY A 383 27.22 15.06 13.03
CA GLY A 383 27.99 14.98 14.27
C GLY A 383 27.10 14.68 15.47
N PRO A 384 27.69 14.37 16.64
CA PRO A 384 26.90 14.12 17.83
C PRO A 384 26.16 15.40 18.24
N TRP A 385 24.98 15.22 18.81
CA TRP A 385 24.18 16.31 19.33
C TRP A 385 24.91 17.09 20.42
N ARG A 386 24.60 18.38 20.52
CA ARG A 386 25.11 19.27 21.57
C ARG A 386 23.95 19.94 22.31
N PRO A 387 23.97 19.98 23.65
CA PRO A 387 22.98 20.71 24.43
C PRO A 387 22.81 22.15 23.94
N GLY A 388 21.56 22.57 23.72
CA GLY A 388 21.22 23.91 23.22
C GLY A 388 21.13 24.04 21.69
N GLU A 389 21.50 23.00 20.94
CA GLU A 389 21.39 22.96 19.48
C GLU A 389 20.28 21.98 19.07
N PRO A 390 19.00 22.41 18.96
CA PRO A 390 17.91 21.53 18.54
C PRO A 390 18.07 21.15 17.06
N TYR A 391 17.57 19.98 16.66
CA TYR A 391 17.45 19.60 15.24
C TYR A 391 16.37 20.40 14.51
N THR A 392 16.42 20.40 13.17
CA THR A 392 15.44 21.09 12.34
C THR A 392 14.07 20.45 12.45
N ARG A 393 13.08 21.20 12.96
CA ARG A 393 11.68 20.75 13.08
C ARG A 393 11.04 20.56 11.70
N GLY A 394 10.13 19.59 11.61
CA GLY A 394 9.46 19.22 10.36
C GLY A 394 10.39 18.70 9.26
N SER A 395 11.62 18.29 9.59
CA SER A 395 12.52 17.65 8.62
C SER A 395 12.01 16.25 8.22
N PRO A 396 12.31 15.78 7.00
CA PRO A 396 11.94 14.44 6.54
C PRO A 396 12.31 13.36 7.54
N ASN A 397 11.33 12.53 7.91
CA ASN A 397 11.51 11.42 8.84
C ASN A 397 12.12 10.19 8.14
N ALA A 398 12.47 9.16 8.90
CA ALA A 398 13.04 7.92 8.39
C ALA A 398 12.46 6.75 9.21
N TRP A 399 11.18 6.52 9.01
CA TRP A 399 10.37 5.62 9.84
C TRP A 399 10.49 4.15 9.45
N SER A 400 10.92 3.88 8.21
CA SER A 400 11.00 2.53 7.66
C SER A 400 12.38 1.89 7.88
N LEU A 401 12.58 0.73 7.27
CA LEU A 401 13.72 -0.15 7.41
C LEU A 401 14.87 0.29 6.52
N PHE A 402 16.09 0.21 7.03
CA PHE A 402 17.29 0.52 6.26
C PHE A 402 17.92 -0.78 5.72
N SER A 403 18.75 -0.64 4.70
CA SER A 403 19.69 -1.69 4.28
C SER A 403 21.12 -1.17 4.38
N ALA A 404 22.08 -2.07 4.37
CA ALA A 404 23.47 -1.68 4.50
C ALA A 404 24.41 -2.60 3.72
N ASP A 405 25.50 -2.01 3.24
CA ASP A 405 26.63 -2.70 2.64
C ASP A 405 27.87 -2.45 3.50
N GLU A 406 28.25 -3.45 4.29
CA GLU A 406 29.39 -3.34 5.22
C GLU A 406 30.73 -3.23 4.49
N ALA A 407 30.84 -3.76 3.27
CA ALA A 407 32.07 -3.65 2.48
C ALA A 407 32.30 -2.22 1.98
N LEU A 408 31.22 -1.50 1.69
CA LEU A 408 31.26 -0.08 1.33
C LEU A 408 31.23 0.86 2.55
N GLY A 409 30.88 0.35 3.74
CA GLY A 409 30.67 1.17 4.93
C GLY A 409 29.40 2.02 4.89
N LEU A 410 28.44 1.67 4.02
CA LEU A 410 27.27 2.50 3.73
C LEU A 410 25.99 1.93 4.31
N VAL A 411 25.13 2.83 4.78
CA VAL A 411 23.72 2.57 5.09
C VAL A 411 22.84 3.32 4.10
N TYR A 412 21.75 2.69 3.66
CA TYR A 412 20.78 3.24 2.71
C TYR A 412 19.46 3.48 3.43
N ILE A 413 19.06 4.74 3.46
CA ILE A 413 17.97 5.25 4.29
C ILE A 413 16.86 5.76 3.37
N PRO A 414 15.71 5.09 3.35
CA PRO A 414 14.53 5.62 2.71
C PRO A 414 13.86 6.67 3.62
N THR A 415 13.50 7.81 3.05
CA THR A 415 13.02 8.98 3.81
C THR A 415 11.57 9.35 3.50
N GLY A 416 10.94 9.91 4.54
CA GLY A 416 9.64 10.56 4.61
C GLY A 416 9.52 11.87 3.83
N ASN A 417 8.42 12.57 4.04
CA ASN A 417 8.24 13.95 3.61
C ASN A 417 8.66 14.93 4.70
N ALA A 418 8.99 16.15 4.30
CA ALA A 418 8.97 17.28 5.22
C ALA A 418 7.53 17.69 5.52
N THR A 419 7.24 17.97 6.78
CA THR A 419 5.86 18.15 7.25
C THR A 419 5.26 19.50 6.81
N PRO A 420 3.96 19.60 6.48
CA PRO A 420 3.00 18.50 6.32
C PRO A 420 3.05 17.83 4.94
N ASP A 421 2.48 16.64 4.82
CA ASP A 421 2.60 15.83 3.59
C ASP A 421 1.90 16.43 2.37
N TYR A 422 0.72 17.01 2.56
CA TYR A 422 -0.15 17.47 1.46
C TYR A 422 -0.04 18.98 1.17
N PHE A 423 0.87 19.69 1.82
CA PHE A 423 1.17 21.10 1.56
C PHE A 423 2.64 21.41 1.83
N GLY A 424 3.38 21.79 0.79
CA GLY A 424 4.83 22.01 0.81
C GLY A 424 5.27 23.47 0.85
N GLY A 425 4.35 24.43 0.93
CA GLY A 425 4.64 25.87 0.80
C GLY A 425 5.65 26.45 1.81
N GLN A 426 5.90 25.78 2.95
CA GLN A 426 6.85 26.21 3.99
C GLN A 426 8.16 25.42 4.00
N ARG A 427 8.33 24.43 3.12
CA ARG A 427 9.50 23.56 3.11
C ARG A 427 10.74 24.30 2.62
N SER A 428 11.81 24.24 3.41
CA SER A 428 13.12 24.77 3.01
C SER A 428 13.77 23.92 1.91
N ALA A 429 14.71 24.52 1.17
CA ALA A 429 15.43 23.79 0.11
C ALA A 429 16.24 22.59 0.66
N ALA A 430 16.73 22.66 1.91
CA ALA A 430 17.44 21.56 2.54
C ALA A 430 16.50 20.38 2.84
N GLN A 431 15.32 20.67 3.40
CA GLN A 431 14.28 19.66 3.62
C GLN A 431 13.84 19.01 2.30
N GLU A 432 13.56 19.82 1.27
CA GLU A 432 13.13 19.33 -0.05
C GLU A 432 14.14 18.40 -0.71
N ARG A 433 15.44 18.62 -0.50
CA ARG A 433 16.50 17.84 -1.15
C ARG A 433 16.48 16.35 -0.76
N TYR A 434 15.99 16.04 0.44
CA TYR A 434 15.99 14.68 0.99
C TYR A 434 14.60 14.15 1.31
N SER A 435 13.53 14.87 0.99
CA SER A 435 12.17 14.33 1.04
C SER A 435 11.98 13.24 -0.01
N SER A 436 11.21 12.20 0.30
CA SER A 436 10.83 11.12 -0.63
C SER A 436 12.02 10.61 -1.42
N SER A 437 13.09 10.26 -0.69
CA SER A 437 14.39 9.91 -1.24
C SER A 437 14.92 8.61 -0.65
N VAL A 438 15.88 8.01 -1.35
CA VAL A 438 16.83 7.08 -0.74
C VAL A 438 18.17 7.81 -0.58
N VAL A 439 18.71 7.80 0.63
CA VAL A 439 19.92 8.52 1.01
C VAL A 439 20.97 7.53 1.48
N ALA A 440 22.16 7.58 0.89
CA ALA A 440 23.30 6.81 1.36
C ALA A 440 24.14 7.65 2.33
N LEU A 441 24.34 7.14 3.55
CA LEU A 441 25.22 7.73 4.55
C LEU A 441 26.42 6.83 4.82
N GLU A 442 27.56 7.44 5.11
CA GLU A 442 28.68 6.76 5.78
C GLU A 442 28.25 6.30 7.17
N ALA A 443 28.22 5.00 7.43
CA ALA A 443 27.70 4.45 8.68
C ALA A 443 28.50 4.93 9.90
N SER A 444 29.80 5.20 9.76
CA SER A 444 30.65 5.64 10.87
C SER A 444 30.52 7.12 11.23
N THR A 445 30.08 7.98 10.29
CA THR A 445 30.09 9.44 10.49
C THR A 445 28.74 10.12 10.28
N GLY A 446 27.79 9.45 9.61
CA GLY A 446 26.51 10.04 9.21
C GLY A 446 26.62 11.02 8.04
N SER A 447 27.79 11.09 7.38
CA SER A 447 28.01 12.00 6.25
C SER A 447 27.30 11.47 4.99
N VAL A 448 26.63 12.36 4.26
CA VAL A 448 25.93 12.02 3.02
C VAL A 448 26.94 11.65 1.93
N ARG A 449 26.72 10.51 1.27
CA ARG A 449 27.47 10.09 0.08
C ARG A 449 26.74 10.46 -1.19
N TRP A 450 25.45 10.14 -1.24
CA TRP A 450 24.57 10.49 -2.33
C TRP A 450 23.12 10.43 -1.85
N ALA A 451 22.21 11.04 -2.61
CA ALA A 451 20.78 10.91 -2.42
C ALA A 451 20.10 10.85 -3.79
N PHE A 452 19.06 10.03 -3.90
CA PHE A 452 18.21 9.93 -5.07
C PHE A 452 16.76 10.19 -4.67
N GLN A 453 16.17 11.26 -5.19
CA GLN A 453 14.79 11.65 -4.90
C GLN A 453 13.84 10.96 -5.89
N THR A 454 12.86 10.22 -5.36
CA THR A 454 11.88 9.49 -6.18
C THR A 454 10.63 10.31 -6.49
N VAL A 455 10.36 11.35 -5.69
CA VAL A 455 9.29 12.32 -5.92
C VAL A 455 9.79 13.72 -5.60
N HIS A 456 9.80 14.61 -6.58
CA HIS A 456 10.09 16.03 -6.40
C HIS A 456 8.92 16.73 -5.73
N HIS A 457 9.19 17.47 -4.65
CA HIS A 457 8.19 18.28 -3.95
C HIS A 457 6.89 17.50 -3.69
N ASP A 458 7.00 16.43 -2.92
CA ASP A 458 5.92 15.47 -2.69
C ASP A 458 4.70 16.11 -2.00
N LEU A 459 3.54 16.03 -2.64
CA LEU A 459 2.25 16.50 -2.12
C LEU A 459 1.23 15.37 -1.94
N TRP A 460 1.67 14.11 -1.99
CA TRP A 460 0.82 12.93 -2.10
C TRP A 460 1.05 11.89 -1.00
N ASP A 461 2.00 12.16 -0.10
CA ASP A 461 2.47 11.20 0.90
C ASP A 461 3.00 9.91 0.20
N TYR A 462 3.83 10.14 -0.82
CA TYR A 462 4.57 9.13 -1.58
C TYR A 462 6.02 9.02 -1.11
N ASP A 463 6.24 9.16 0.20
CA ASP A 463 7.54 8.92 0.78
C ASP A 463 8.07 7.52 0.44
N VAL A 464 9.39 7.39 0.55
CA VAL A 464 10.03 6.11 0.30
C VAL A 464 9.87 5.27 1.56
N ALA A 465 8.92 4.35 1.51
CA ALA A 465 8.65 3.46 2.63
C ALA A 465 9.30 2.08 2.47
N SER A 466 9.63 1.63 1.26
CA SER A 466 10.20 0.29 1.09
C SER A 466 11.67 0.24 1.54
N GLN A 467 12.05 -0.80 2.28
CA GLN A 467 13.46 -1.10 2.54
C GLN A 467 14.22 -1.20 1.21
N PRO A 468 15.33 -0.47 1.00
CA PRO A 468 16.14 -0.64 -0.20
C PRO A 468 16.72 -2.06 -0.25
N VAL A 469 16.72 -2.70 -1.42
CA VAL A 469 17.21 -4.08 -1.59
C VAL A 469 18.51 -4.09 -2.38
N LEU A 470 19.57 -4.65 -1.80
CA LEU A 470 20.91 -4.67 -2.40
C LEU A 470 21.15 -6.00 -3.10
N VAL A 471 21.56 -5.95 -4.35
CA VAL A 471 21.85 -7.13 -5.18
C VAL A 471 23.06 -6.88 -6.05
N ASP A 472 23.82 -7.92 -6.36
CA ASP A 472 24.87 -7.85 -7.36
C ASP A 472 24.34 -8.37 -8.70
N LEU A 473 24.37 -7.50 -9.72
CA LEU A 473 23.86 -7.78 -11.05
C LEU A 473 25.03 -7.89 -12.03
N SER A 474 24.91 -8.80 -13.00
CA SER A 474 25.82 -8.80 -14.15
C SER A 474 25.22 -7.89 -15.22
N ILE A 475 25.81 -6.72 -15.43
CA ILE A 475 25.41 -5.75 -16.46
C ILE A 475 26.56 -5.64 -17.44
N GLU A 476 26.30 -5.98 -18.72
CA GLU A 476 27.33 -5.99 -19.77
C GLU A 476 28.58 -6.85 -19.44
N GLY A 477 28.42 -7.86 -18.58
CA GLY A 477 29.51 -8.74 -18.14
C GLY A 477 30.31 -8.20 -16.94
N GLU A 478 30.02 -6.99 -16.46
CA GLU A 478 30.56 -6.46 -15.20
C GLU A 478 29.62 -6.78 -14.03
N GLN A 479 30.20 -7.14 -12.88
CA GLN A 479 29.45 -7.26 -11.64
C GLN A 479 29.22 -5.87 -11.04
N VAL A 480 27.99 -5.39 -11.14
CA VAL A 480 27.57 -4.08 -10.66
C VAL A 480 26.85 -4.22 -9.32
N PRO A 481 27.29 -3.49 -8.28
CA PRO A 481 26.62 -3.45 -7.01
C PRO A 481 25.36 -2.56 -7.11
N ALA A 482 24.20 -3.17 -7.25
CA ALA A 482 22.94 -2.48 -7.46
C ALA A 482 22.11 -2.35 -6.17
N LEU A 483 21.24 -1.34 -6.17
CA LEU A 483 20.17 -1.10 -5.19
C LEU A 483 18.85 -0.99 -5.94
N ILE A 484 17.87 -1.80 -5.53
CA ILE A 484 16.49 -1.74 -5.98
C ILE A 484 15.70 -0.93 -4.95
N GLN A 485 15.06 0.15 -5.41
CA GLN A 485 14.20 1.00 -4.58
C GLN A 485 12.75 0.94 -5.09
N PRO A 486 11.89 0.10 -4.47
CA PRO A 486 10.46 0.15 -4.70
C PRO A 486 9.84 1.39 -4.02
N THR A 487 8.77 1.94 -4.60
CA THR A 487 8.12 3.15 -4.08
C THR A 487 6.61 3.03 -3.88
N LYS A 488 6.05 3.91 -3.01
CA LYS A 488 4.60 4.01 -2.80
C LYS A 488 3.84 4.34 -4.08
N HIS A 489 4.44 5.08 -5.00
CA HIS A 489 3.78 5.49 -6.24
C HIS A 489 3.90 4.47 -7.38
N GLY A 490 4.34 3.23 -7.09
CA GLY A 490 4.32 2.09 -8.02
C GLY A 490 5.55 1.93 -8.90
N GLU A 491 6.53 2.81 -8.80
CA GLU A 491 7.77 2.70 -9.58
C GLU A 491 8.82 1.88 -8.82
N ILE A 492 9.76 1.32 -9.59
CA ILE A 492 10.93 0.62 -9.07
C ILE A 492 12.16 1.27 -9.70
N PHE A 493 13.01 1.88 -8.88
CA PHE A 493 14.27 2.46 -9.34
C PHE A 493 15.42 1.46 -9.14
N LEU A 494 16.30 1.35 -10.13
CA LEU A 494 17.52 0.54 -10.06
C LEU A 494 18.72 1.47 -10.10
N LEU A 495 19.48 1.52 -9.03
CA LEU A 495 20.59 2.47 -8.82
C LEU A 495 21.90 1.73 -8.58
N ASP A 496 23.03 2.32 -8.94
CA ASP A 496 24.34 1.89 -8.47
C ASP A 496 24.46 2.30 -7.00
N ARG A 497 24.61 1.33 -6.10
CA ARG A 497 24.58 1.63 -4.66
C ARG A 497 25.80 2.42 -4.18
N ARG A 498 26.87 2.52 -4.98
CA ARG A 498 28.07 3.32 -4.66
C ARG A 498 27.86 4.80 -4.91
N SER A 499 27.09 5.17 -5.95
CA SER A 499 26.97 6.56 -6.43
C SER A 499 25.53 7.10 -6.42
N GLY A 500 24.52 6.25 -6.36
CA GLY A 500 23.11 6.62 -6.51
C GLY A 500 22.69 6.87 -7.96
N GLU A 501 23.58 6.66 -8.93
CA GLU A 501 23.28 6.86 -10.34
C GLU A 501 22.33 5.76 -10.87
N PRO A 502 21.32 6.10 -11.68
CA PRO A 502 20.44 5.09 -12.25
C PRO A 502 21.18 4.11 -13.18
N LEU A 503 20.99 2.81 -12.92
CA LEU A 503 21.44 1.72 -13.80
C LEU A 503 20.39 1.36 -14.87
N ALA A 504 19.16 1.79 -14.66
CA ALA A 504 18.07 1.72 -15.63
C ALA A 504 17.60 3.14 -15.96
N SER A 505 17.07 3.34 -17.17
CA SER A 505 16.65 4.66 -17.64
C SER A 505 15.58 5.28 -16.73
N VAL A 506 15.81 6.54 -16.34
CA VAL A 506 14.87 7.39 -15.62
C VAL A 506 14.64 8.64 -16.45
N GLU A 507 13.37 9.01 -16.65
CA GLU A 507 12.96 10.18 -17.43
C GLU A 507 12.14 11.15 -16.58
N GLU A 508 12.39 12.46 -16.76
CA GLU A 508 11.56 13.52 -16.18
C GLU A 508 10.27 13.69 -16.98
N GLN A 509 9.12 13.37 -16.38
CA GLN A 509 7.82 13.49 -17.04
C GLN A 509 7.02 14.68 -16.49
N PRO A 510 6.40 15.51 -17.36
CA PRO A 510 5.53 16.58 -16.91
C PRO A 510 4.36 16.08 -16.06
N VAL A 511 4.02 16.82 -15.02
CA VAL A 511 2.90 16.50 -14.12
C VAL A 511 1.92 17.66 -13.97
N PRO A 512 0.65 17.40 -13.58
CA PRO A 512 -0.33 18.44 -13.34
C PRO A 512 0.13 19.46 -12.29
N ARG A 513 -0.38 20.68 -12.40
CA ARG A 513 -0.11 21.78 -11.44
C ARG A 513 -1.40 22.23 -10.79
N GLY A 514 -1.34 22.56 -9.51
CA GLY A 514 -2.47 23.10 -8.77
C GLY A 514 -2.47 24.63 -8.76
N SER A 515 -3.38 25.20 -7.97
CA SER A 515 -3.58 26.65 -7.84
C SER A 515 -3.72 27.11 -6.38
N VAL A 516 -3.40 26.24 -5.42
CA VAL A 516 -3.45 26.57 -3.98
C VAL A 516 -2.49 27.73 -3.68
N PRO A 517 -2.97 28.82 -3.06
CA PRO A 517 -2.11 29.95 -2.71
C PRO A 517 -0.98 29.57 -1.75
N GLY A 518 0.23 30.04 -2.04
CA GLY A 518 1.41 29.76 -1.22
C GLY A 518 2.05 28.40 -1.47
N GLU A 519 1.45 27.56 -2.32
CA GLU A 519 2.02 26.27 -2.73
C GLU A 519 2.94 26.41 -3.95
N ARG A 520 3.93 25.54 -4.05
CA ARG A 520 4.78 25.34 -5.23
C ARG A 520 4.43 24.00 -5.88
N TYR A 521 4.72 23.85 -7.16
CA TYR A 521 4.49 22.60 -7.89
C TYR A 521 5.72 22.26 -8.69
N SER A 522 6.20 21.02 -8.57
CA SER A 522 7.27 20.53 -9.44
C SER A 522 6.79 20.52 -10.90
N PRO A 523 7.60 20.96 -11.88
CA PRO A 523 7.23 20.88 -13.28
C PRO A 523 7.21 19.43 -13.80
N THR A 524 8.02 18.54 -13.21
CA THR A 524 8.23 17.17 -13.64
C THR A 524 8.40 16.21 -12.45
N GLN A 525 8.31 14.91 -12.71
CA GLN A 525 8.65 13.85 -11.77
C GLN A 525 9.54 12.80 -12.44
N PRO A 526 10.46 12.16 -11.72
CA PRO A 526 11.28 11.09 -12.25
C PRO A 526 10.43 9.82 -12.42
N VAL A 527 10.51 9.19 -13.58
CA VAL A 527 9.80 7.95 -13.92
C VAL A 527 10.80 6.90 -14.38
N SER A 528 10.75 5.71 -13.77
CA SER A 528 11.68 4.61 -14.04
C SER A 528 11.28 3.81 -15.27
N VAL A 529 11.46 4.40 -16.46
CA VAL A 529 11.05 3.79 -17.74
C VAL A 529 11.86 2.55 -18.11
N GLY A 530 13.05 2.37 -17.52
CA GLY A 530 13.91 1.21 -17.73
C GLY A 530 13.59 0.00 -16.84
N MET A 531 12.67 0.14 -15.88
CA MET A 531 12.23 -0.95 -14.98
C MET A 531 10.71 -1.18 -15.11
N PRO A 532 10.21 -2.37 -14.72
CA PRO A 532 8.77 -2.58 -14.61
C PRO A 532 8.13 -1.63 -13.60
N SER A 533 7.04 -0.97 -14.01
CA SER A 533 6.20 -0.17 -13.13
C SER A 533 4.95 -0.96 -12.73
N LEU A 534 4.62 -0.92 -11.44
CA LEU A 534 3.37 -1.41 -10.87
C LEU A 534 2.39 -0.26 -10.59
N THR A 535 2.67 0.95 -11.09
CA THR A 535 1.73 2.07 -11.08
C THR A 535 0.41 1.62 -11.73
N PRO A 536 -0.74 1.74 -11.04
CA PRO A 536 -2.01 1.40 -11.66
C PRO A 536 -2.33 2.38 -12.80
N PRO A 537 -3.02 1.93 -13.87
CA PRO A 537 -3.52 2.84 -14.90
C PRO A 537 -4.40 3.93 -14.31
N ASP A 538 -4.43 5.10 -14.95
CA ASP A 538 -5.34 6.18 -14.54
C ASP A 538 -6.79 5.72 -14.56
N LEU A 539 -7.54 6.13 -13.53
CA LEU A 539 -8.95 5.81 -13.42
C LEU A 539 -9.77 6.61 -14.44
N LEU A 540 -10.71 5.94 -15.07
CA LEU A 540 -11.66 6.51 -16.00
C LEU A 540 -13.08 6.33 -15.46
N GLU A 541 -14.02 7.10 -16.01
CA GLU A 541 -15.44 6.96 -15.66
C GLU A 541 -15.94 5.51 -15.84
N LYS A 542 -15.41 4.80 -16.84
CA LYS A 542 -15.77 3.41 -17.12
C LYS A 542 -15.29 2.41 -16.06
N ASP A 543 -14.33 2.77 -15.23
CA ASP A 543 -13.80 1.89 -14.18
C ASP A 543 -14.66 1.95 -12.91
N MET A 544 -15.59 2.90 -12.84
CA MET A 544 -16.48 3.04 -11.72
C MET A 544 -17.43 1.83 -11.59
N TRP A 545 -17.37 1.22 -10.41
CA TRP A 545 -18.10 0.02 -10.07
C TRP A 545 -19.41 0.32 -9.34
N GLY A 546 -20.31 -0.66 -9.34
CA GLY A 546 -21.51 -0.69 -8.51
C GLY A 546 -22.04 -2.12 -8.39
N ALA A 547 -22.92 -2.37 -7.43
CA ALA A 547 -23.70 -3.59 -7.35
C ALA A 547 -24.78 -3.65 -8.44
N THR A 548 -25.29 -2.49 -8.88
CA THR A 548 -26.28 -2.32 -9.96
C THR A 548 -25.94 -1.14 -10.87
N ALA A 549 -26.69 -0.96 -11.95
CA ALA A 549 -26.57 0.22 -12.81
C ALA A 549 -26.92 1.54 -12.08
N LEU A 550 -27.69 1.50 -10.98
CA LEU A 550 -28.15 2.70 -10.27
C LEU A 550 -27.05 3.33 -9.41
N ASP A 551 -26.35 2.50 -8.64
CA ASP A 551 -25.23 2.93 -7.80
C ASP A 551 -23.94 3.04 -8.60
N GLN A 552 -23.79 2.30 -9.71
CA GLN A 552 -22.74 2.58 -10.68
C GLN A 552 -22.87 3.99 -11.27
N LEU A 553 -24.08 4.40 -11.67
CA LEU A 553 -24.34 5.76 -12.13
C LEU A 553 -23.95 6.79 -11.06
N TRP A 554 -24.31 6.52 -9.80
CA TRP A 554 -23.92 7.38 -8.69
C TRP A 554 -22.40 7.46 -8.51
N CYS A 555 -21.70 6.32 -8.57
CA CYS A 555 -20.24 6.25 -8.46
C CYS A 555 -19.56 7.05 -9.59
N ARG A 556 -20.07 6.95 -10.82
CA ARG A 556 -19.61 7.78 -11.96
C ARG A 556 -19.80 9.27 -11.73
N ILE A 557 -20.95 9.69 -11.22
CA ILE A 557 -21.20 11.09 -10.87
C ILE A 557 -20.23 11.54 -9.77
N ALA A 558 -20.04 10.73 -8.73
CA ALA A 558 -19.12 11.03 -7.65
C ALA A 558 -17.69 11.21 -8.18
N PHE A 559 -17.22 10.30 -9.04
CA PHE A 559 -15.91 10.39 -9.69
C PHE A 559 -15.76 11.64 -10.56
N LYS A 560 -16.74 11.97 -11.41
CA LYS A 560 -16.69 13.14 -12.31
C LYS A 560 -16.75 14.49 -11.57
N LYS A 561 -17.04 14.48 -10.27
CA LYS A 561 -16.98 15.67 -9.40
C LYS A 561 -15.63 15.83 -8.70
N LEU A 562 -14.74 14.85 -8.80
CA LEU A 562 -13.40 14.93 -8.22
C LEU A 562 -12.45 15.63 -9.19
N HIS A 563 -11.50 16.35 -8.64
CA HIS A 563 -10.32 16.75 -9.39
C HIS A 563 -9.40 15.54 -9.54
N TYR A 564 -9.19 15.10 -10.78
CA TYR A 564 -8.33 13.96 -11.11
C TYR A 564 -7.75 14.11 -12.52
N GLU A 565 -6.44 14.28 -12.58
CA GLU A 565 -5.61 14.45 -13.77
C GLU A 565 -4.49 13.38 -13.82
N GLY A 566 -4.70 12.24 -13.14
CA GLY A 566 -3.78 11.12 -13.06
C GLY A 566 -3.01 11.04 -11.73
N LYS A 567 -2.01 10.15 -11.67
CA LYS A 567 -1.22 9.84 -10.45
C LYS A 567 -0.78 11.06 -9.63
N PHE A 568 -0.26 12.08 -10.29
CA PHE A 568 0.26 13.29 -9.65
C PHE A 568 -0.75 14.44 -9.66
N THR A 569 -2.05 14.14 -9.51
CA THR A 569 -3.07 15.19 -9.28
C THR A 569 -2.80 15.85 -7.94
N PRO A 570 -2.39 17.13 -7.89
CA PRO A 570 -2.07 17.76 -6.61
C PRO A 570 -3.34 17.96 -5.77
N PRO A 571 -3.24 17.90 -4.43
CA PRO A 571 -4.33 18.33 -3.56
C PRO A 571 -4.74 19.78 -3.82
N GLY A 572 -6.03 20.06 -3.72
CA GLY A 572 -6.59 21.39 -3.91
C GLY A 572 -7.68 21.74 -2.91
N LEU A 573 -8.28 22.93 -3.10
CA LEU A 573 -9.48 23.36 -2.37
C LEU A 573 -10.72 22.55 -2.79
N GLU A 574 -10.66 21.90 -3.95
CA GLU A 574 -11.62 20.90 -4.39
C GLU A 574 -11.18 19.49 -3.97
N ARG A 575 -12.14 18.55 -3.86
CA ARG A 575 -11.81 17.16 -3.51
C ARG A 575 -11.02 16.52 -4.65
N SER A 576 -9.76 16.19 -4.36
CA SER A 576 -8.81 15.60 -5.29
C SER A 576 -8.70 14.10 -5.03
N LEU A 577 -8.55 13.31 -6.09
CA LEU A 577 -8.33 11.87 -6.00
C LEU A 577 -6.83 11.58 -6.18
N SER A 578 -6.23 10.93 -5.19
CA SER A 578 -4.89 10.34 -5.30
C SER A 578 -5.02 8.85 -5.64
N TRP A 579 -4.44 8.46 -6.77
CA TRP A 579 -4.45 7.09 -7.30
C TRP A 579 -3.10 6.76 -7.94
N PRO A 580 -2.27 5.90 -7.33
CA PRO A 580 -2.50 5.19 -6.07
C PRO A 580 -2.58 6.13 -4.85
N GLY A 581 -3.25 5.75 -3.76
CA GLY A 581 -3.27 6.57 -2.53
C GLY A 581 -1.98 6.43 -1.70
N ASN A 582 -1.92 7.14 -0.58
CA ASN A 582 -0.74 7.24 0.28
C ASN A 582 -0.33 5.94 1.01
N ASN A 583 -1.23 4.95 1.12
CA ASN A 583 -0.84 3.61 1.55
C ASN A 583 0.17 2.96 0.58
N GLY A 584 0.23 3.46 -0.65
CA GLY A 584 1.19 3.09 -1.66
C GLY A 584 0.97 1.71 -2.28
N VAL A 585 1.60 1.52 -3.44
CA VAL A 585 1.71 0.24 -4.14
C VAL A 585 2.68 -0.66 -3.39
N MET A 586 3.90 -0.19 -3.13
CA MET A 586 4.92 -0.92 -2.38
C MET A 586 5.30 -0.10 -1.14
N ASN A 587 4.95 -0.63 0.04
CA ASN A 587 5.14 0.04 1.32
C ASN A 587 6.26 -0.65 2.15
N TRP A 588 6.32 -0.46 3.47
CA TRP A 588 7.40 -0.96 4.35
C TRP A 588 7.74 -2.45 4.23
N GLY A 589 6.82 -3.29 3.76
CA GLY A 589 7.09 -4.71 3.47
C GLY A 589 8.18 -4.94 2.43
N SER A 590 8.42 -3.97 1.53
CA SER A 590 9.35 -4.01 0.41
C SER A 590 9.14 -5.24 -0.52
N VAL A 591 10.17 -5.61 -1.27
CA VAL A 591 10.20 -6.73 -2.22
C VAL A 591 11.13 -7.84 -1.72
N SER A 592 10.97 -9.04 -2.27
CA SER A 592 11.93 -10.14 -2.11
C SER A 592 12.59 -10.44 -3.46
N VAL A 593 13.88 -10.75 -3.46
CA VAL A 593 14.61 -11.02 -4.71
C VAL A 593 15.21 -12.42 -4.66
N ASP A 594 14.74 -13.32 -5.51
CA ASP A 594 15.41 -14.59 -5.76
C ASP A 594 16.70 -14.33 -6.55
N GLU A 595 17.81 -14.29 -5.82
CA GLU A 595 19.13 -13.99 -6.38
C GLU A 595 19.62 -15.08 -7.35
N SER A 596 19.08 -16.30 -7.25
CA SER A 596 19.43 -17.45 -8.09
C SER A 596 18.69 -17.44 -9.42
N ARG A 597 17.41 -17.08 -9.42
CA ARG A 597 16.56 -17.02 -10.62
C ARG A 597 16.46 -15.61 -11.20
N LYS A 598 16.98 -14.61 -10.51
CA LYS A 598 16.84 -13.18 -10.82
C LYS A 598 15.38 -12.75 -10.93
N LEU A 599 14.57 -13.21 -9.97
CA LEU A 599 13.15 -12.88 -9.89
C LEU A 599 12.89 -11.93 -8.73
N MET A 600 12.08 -10.91 -8.97
CA MET A 600 11.58 -10.03 -7.92
C MET A 600 10.13 -10.39 -7.62
N ALA A 601 9.86 -10.78 -6.37
CA ALA A 601 8.52 -10.96 -5.85
C ALA A 601 8.05 -9.67 -5.18
N VAL A 602 6.93 -9.13 -5.66
CA VAL A 602 6.38 -7.85 -5.23
C VAL A 602 5.00 -8.06 -4.62
N SER A 603 4.77 -7.50 -3.42
CA SER A 603 3.44 -7.38 -2.83
C SER A 603 2.91 -5.99 -3.10
N SER A 604 1.85 -5.89 -3.90
CA SER A 604 1.25 -4.61 -4.31
C SER A 604 -0.10 -4.35 -3.62
N SER A 605 -0.35 -3.10 -3.22
CA SER A 605 -1.65 -2.62 -2.74
C SER A 605 -2.20 -1.50 -3.62
N TYR A 606 -3.50 -1.50 -3.87
CA TYR A 606 -4.16 -0.48 -4.69
C TYR A 606 -5.34 0.13 -3.92
N MET A 607 -5.06 1.17 -3.13
CA MET A 607 -6.08 1.86 -2.34
C MET A 607 -6.08 3.35 -2.72
N PRO A 608 -7.20 3.92 -3.19
CA PRO A 608 -7.29 5.35 -3.50
C PRO A 608 -7.41 6.19 -2.22
N LEU A 609 -7.03 7.46 -2.30
CA LEU A 609 -7.23 8.44 -1.24
C LEU A 609 -7.95 9.68 -1.78
N LEU A 610 -8.93 10.20 -1.03
CA LEU A 610 -9.55 11.50 -1.30
C LEU A 610 -8.94 12.55 -0.39
N VAL A 611 -8.42 13.63 -0.96
CA VAL A 611 -7.78 14.73 -0.23
C VAL A 611 -8.49 16.03 -0.57
N LYS A 612 -8.72 16.88 0.44
CA LYS A 612 -9.19 18.26 0.26
C LYS A 612 -8.43 19.15 1.25
N LEU A 613 -7.82 20.21 0.75
CA LEU A 613 -7.27 21.25 1.60
C LEU A 613 -8.38 22.19 2.05
N LEU A 614 -8.34 22.57 3.33
CA LEU A 614 -9.26 23.53 3.92
C LEU A 614 -8.47 24.81 4.25
N PRO A 615 -8.96 25.99 3.84
CA PRO A 615 -8.45 27.26 4.33
C PRO A 615 -8.48 27.32 5.86
N ARG A 616 -7.54 28.05 6.47
CA ARG A 616 -7.40 28.11 7.94
C ARG A 616 -8.56 28.87 8.63
N ASP A 617 -9.28 29.69 7.89
CA ASP A 617 -10.43 30.47 8.35
C ASP A 617 -11.78 29.74 8.25
N GLU A 618 -11.82 28.58 7.57
CA GLU A 618 -12.92 27.60 7.62
C GLU A 618 -12.75 26.64 8.81
#